data_AF-A0A8I2YR01-F1
#
_entry.id   AF-A0A8I2YR01-F1
#
_cell.length_a   1.000
_cell.length_b   1.000
_cell.length_c   1.000
_cell.angle_alpha   90.00
_cell.angle_beta   90.00
_cell.angle_gamma   90.00
#
_symmetry.space_group_name_H-M   'P 1'
#
loop_
_entity.id
_entity.type
_entity.pdbx_description
1 polymer ?
#
loop_
_entity_poly.entity_id
_entity_poly.type
_entity_poly.pdbx_seq_one_letter_code
_entity_poly.pdbx_strand_id
1 'polypeptide(L)'
;MPLEFPYQVPPIPPSETDTVDKAAYIEKWLRAHEATIPAETSPSPNGLTKWVSQVRDEKRVLVGLSETCLRDCLPHLDIGDAFAVLGRPALVQSSSDSNPEAAGEAGEEARVGDFGQDAETSPAARVRQELVDVLSGHAVLMSVDGQGYAPWSLRYSGHQFGSWAGQLGDGRAISIVSTPHPVERDQEQHLLVKVINRVLYKLDDLVRPYVHKILVVIERLLIDKDCYTRIEGVRQQAADLTTRLAVVIKQCGEDQLLSKLGLILFEQLGEEYPDTLGSVIAAEGAITNVVGMTQMNPPVKDLLPQMTPILRNRHEKVQEASINLIGRITDRGAEFVPAREWMRICFELLDLLKAHKKSLGPQDVLSVLLTNLRVQECQSRVCSTVAIPIVAETCGPFTCIPAILNEYRTAELNVRTGCLKALTFVFEYVGPQSAYYVDSVVTMLEDALTDRDLVHRQTAMSS
;
A
#
# COMPACT_ATOMS: atom_id res chain seq x y z
N MET A 1 7.69 -40.71 -21.74
CA MET A 1 7.98 -41.42 -20.48
C MET A 1 7.99 -40.39 -19.37
N PRO A 2 7.21 -40.54 -18.29
CA PRO A 2 7.43 -39.74 -17.10
C PRO A 2 8.64 -40.34 -16.38
N LEU A 3 9.77 -39.66 -16.43
CA LEU A 3 10.88 -39.97 -15.52
C LEU A 3 10.50 -39.44 -14.14
N GLU A 4 10.51 -40.32 -13.13
CA GLU A 4 10.32 -39.94 -11.75
C GLU A 4 11.42 -38.97 -11.31
N PHE A 5 11.06 -38.00 -10.48
CA PHE A 5 11.98 -36.98 -9.99
C PHE A 5 13.11 -37.65 -9.17
N PRO A 6 14.39 -37.40 -9.45
CA PRO A 6 15.51 -38.26 -9.04
C PRO A 6 15.93 -38.17 -7.56
N TYR A 7 15.11 -37.60 -6.68
CA TYR A 7 15.46 -37.40 -5.26
C TYR A 7 14.32 -37.84 -4.33
N GLN A 8 13.99 -39.13 -4.35
CA GLN A 8 13.29 -39.73 -3.21
C GLN A 8 14.31 -39.86 -2.07
N VAL A 9 14.28 -38.92 -1.12
CA VAL A 9 15.02 -39.07 0.14
C VAL A 9 14.31 -40.18 0.92
N PRO A 10 14.94 -41.36 1.14
CA PRO A 10 14.33 -42.39 1.95
C PRO A 10 14.16 -41.84 3.37
N PRO A 11 12.99 -42.00 4.00
CA PRO A 11 12.80 -41.53 5.36
C PRO A 11 13.82 -42.23 6.27
N ILE A 12 14.54 -41.45 7.07
CA ILE A 12 15.44 -41.98 8.08
C ILE A 12 14.59 -42.86 9.01
N PRO A 13 14.94 -44.15 9.19
CA PRO A 13 14.16 -45.02 10.06
C PRO A 13 14.17 -44.42 11.47
N PRO A 14 13.00 -44.27 12.12
CA PRO A 14 12.95 -43.68 13.46
C PRO A 14 13.78 -44.54 14.42
N SER A 15 14.69 -43.92 15.16
CA SER A 15 15.32 -44.56 16.31
C SER A 15 14.23 -44.96 17.32
N GLU A 16 14.31 -46.17 17.87
CA GLU A 16 13.31 -46.79 18.76
C GLU A 16 12.99 -45.99 20.05
N THR A 17 13.59 -44.82 20.26
CA THR A 17 13.37 -43.93 21.42
C THR A 17 12.44 -42.75 21.16
N ASP A 18 12.02 -42.45 19.92
CA ASP A 18 11.36 -41.17 19.58
C ASP A 18 9.81 -41.18 19.61
N THR A 19 9.18 -42.18 20.20
CA THR A 19 7.71 -42.35 20.11
C THR A 19 6.90 -41.73 21.26
N VAL A 20 7.52 -41.09 22.26
CA VAL A 20 6.77 -40.61 23.45
C VAL A 20 6.24 -39.18 23.30
N ASP A 21 6.95 -38.29 22.58
CA ASP A 21 6.47 -36.92 22.29
C ASP A 21 7.04 -36.39 20.96
N LYS A 22 6.25 -36.53 19.90
CA LYS A 22 6.62 -36.07 18.56
C LYS A 22 6.82 -34.55 18.50
N ALA A 23 6.11 -33.77 19.31
CA ALA A 23 6.22 -32.32 19.29
C ALA A 23 7.56 -31.89 19.90
N ALA A 24 7.92 -32.45 21.05
CA ALA A 24 9.21 -32.20 21.70
C ALA A 24 10.41 -32.64 20.83
N TYR A 25 10.28 -33.76 20.11
CA TYR A 25 11.28 -34.19 19.14
C TYR A 25 11.45 -33.18 17.99
N ILE A 26 10.34 -32.75 17.38
CA ILE A 26 10.37 -31.76 16.28
C ILE A 26 10.98 -30.44 16.75
N GLU A 27 10.62 -29.96 17.94
CA GLU A 27 11.14 -28.72 18.49
C GLU A 27 12.65 -28.82 18.78
N LYS A 28 13.11 -29.94 19.34
CA LYS A 28 14.54 -30.22 19.54
C LYS A 28 15.29 -30.29 18.21
N TRP A 29 14.71 -30.93 17.20
CA TRP A 29 15.28 -31.03 15.86
C TRP A 29 15.37 -29.66 15.19
N LEU A 30 14.31 -28.85 15.23
CA LEU A 30 14.30 -27.49 14.67
C LEU A 30 15.33 -26.60 15.35
N ARG A 31 15.41 -26.63 16.69
CA ARG A 31 16.38 -25.84 17.47
C ARG A 31 17.83 -26.17 17.11
N ALA A 32 18.12 -27.44 16.82
CA ALA A 32 19.45 -27.87 16.38
C ALA A 32 19.81 -27.36 14.97
N HIS A 33 18.79 -27.00 14.16
CA HIS A 33 18.92 -26.49 12.79
C HIS A 33 18.70 -24.97 12.69
N GLU A 34 18.49 -24.27 13.81
CA GLU A 34 18.40 -22.80 13.85
C GLU A 34 19.79 -22.16 13.81
N ALA A 35 19.90 -21.05 13.06
CA ALA A 35 21.14 -20.30 12.90
C ALA A 35 21.40 -19.39 14.12
N THR A 36 22.02 -19.95 15.16
CA THR A 36 22.24 -19.29 16.46
C THR A 36 23.71 -19.00 16.75
N ILE A 37 24.64 -19.48 15.92
CA ILE A 37 26.08 -19.33 16.13
C ILE A 37 26.61 -18.27 15.18
N PRO A 38 27.24 -17.18 15.67
CA PRO A 38 27.90 -16.22 14.80
C PRO A 38 29.13 -16.85 14.14
N ALA A 39 29.22 -16.77 12.81
CA ALA A 39 30.36 -17.23 12.04
C ALA A 39 31.41 -16.11 11.93
N GLU A 40 32.68 -16.44 12.16
CA GLU A 40 33.80 -15.53 11.96
C GLU A 40 33.82 -15.05 10.50
N THR A 41 33.48 -13.78 10.29
CA THR A 41 33.42 -13.13 8.98
C THR A 41 34.13 -11.79 9.04
N SER A 42 34.64 -11.33 7.90
CA SER A 42 35.17 -9.99 7.78
C SER A 42 34.08 -8.97 8.17
N PRO A 43 34.41 -7.91 8.93
CA PRO A 43 33.42 -6.93 9.37
C PRO A 43 32.73 -6.33 8.15
N SER A 44 31.41 -6.50 8.05
CA SER A 44 30.65 -5.89 6.97
C SER A 44 30.49 -4.39 7.26
N PRO A 45 30.60 -3.51 6.24
CA PRO A 45 30.42 -2.07 6.43
C PRO A 45 29.01 -1.69 6.92
N ASN A 46 28.05 -2.61 6.82
CA ASN A 46 26.63 -2.38 7.13
C ASN A 46 26.17 -3.05 8.44
N GLY A 47 27.08 -3.65 9.23
CA GLY A 47 26.73 -4.25 10.52
C GLY A 47 26.00 -5.60 10.45
N LEU A 48 25.91 -6.23 9.26
CA LEU A 48 25.40 -7.60 9.12
C LEU A 48 26.48 -8.60 9.55
N THR A 49 26.08 -9.56 10.38
CA THR A 49 26.90 -10.69 10.81
C THR A 49 26.32 -11.97 10.23
N LYS A 50 27.17 -12.94 9.89
CA LYS A 50 26.74 -14.25 9.41
C LYS A 50 26.49 -15.17 10.60
N TRP A 51 25.37 -15.90 10.57
CA TRP A 51 24.95 -16.84 11.60
C TRP A 51 24.72 -18.20 10.95
N VAL A 52 25.13 -19.25 11.65
CA VAL A 52 25.08 -20.63 11.18
C VAL A 52 24.46 -21.52 12.25
N SER A 53 23.99 -22.68 11.82
CA SER A 53 23.40 -23.68 12.71
C SER A 53 24.41 -24.62 13.34
N GLN A 54 24.03 -25.29 14.43
CA GLN A 54 24.81 -26.33 15.10
C GLN A 54 24.96 -27.58 14.21
N VAL A 55 23.92 -27.95 13.47
CA VAL A 55 23.91 -29.13 12.60
C VAL A 55 24.02 -28.71 11.14
N ARG A 56 25.08 -29.17 10.45
CA ARG A 56 25.43 -28.75 9.08
C ARG A 56 25.50 -29.90 8.06
N ASP A 57 25.11 -31.11 8.44
CA ASP A 57 25.53 -32.38 7.83
C ASP A 57 25.11 -32.62 6.37
N GLU A 58 24.26 -31.78 5.78
CA GLU A 58 23.80 -31.95 4.40
C GLU A 58 24.66 -31.19 3.38
N LYS A 59 25.11 -31.86 2.31
CA LYS A 59 25.83 -31.20 1.22
C LYS A 59 24.84 -30.44 0.33
N ARG A 60 25.00 -29.12 0.18
CA ARG A 60 24.20 -28.30 -0.74
C ARG A 60 24.90 -28.24 -2.10
N VAL A 61 24.13 -28.45 -3.16
CA VAL A 61 24.63 -28.46 -4.53
C VAL A 61 23.98 -27.31 -5.30
N LEU A 62 24.80 -26.50 -5.95
CA LEU A 62 24.32 -25.46 -6.86
C LEU A 62 23.86 -26.12 -8.16
N VAL A 63 22.57 -25.98 -8.49
CA VAL A 63 21.97 -26.65 -9.67
C VAL A 63 21.87 -25.71 -10.89
N GLY A 64 21.81 -24.40 -10.67
CA GLY A 64 21.75 -23.43 -11.77
C GLY A 64 21.83 -21.98 -11.30
N LEU A 65 22.32 -21.10 -12.18
CA LEU A 65 22.40 -19.67 -11.96
C LEU A 65 22.17 -18.94 -13.30
N SER A 66 21.37 -17.86 -13.28
CA SER A 66 21.07 -17.08 -14.48
C SER A 66 22.12 -16.00 -14.68
N GLU A 67 22.91 -16.12 -15.75
CA GLU A 67 23.92 -15.13 -16.13
C GLU A 67 23.31 -13.76 -16.44
N THR A 68 22.17 -13.73 -17.13
CA THR A 68 21.46 -12.49 -17.44
C THR A 68 20.97 -11.79 -16.18
N CYS A 69 20.42 -12.53 -15.20
CA CYS A 69 19.97 -11.94 -13.94
C CYS A 69 21.15 -11.36 -13.15
N LEU A 70 22.28 -12.07 -13.09
CA LEU A 70 23.48 -11.57 -12.41
C LEU A 70 23.98 -10.28 -13.06
N ARG A 71 24.12 -10.27 -14.39
CA ARG A 71 24.61 -9.11 -15.13
C ARG A 71 23.68 -7.90 -15.01
N ASP A 72 22.38 -8.13 -15.12
CA ASP A 72 21.40 -7.03 -15.25
C ASP A 72 20.94 -6.50 -13.88
N CYS A 73 20.86 -7.35 -12.86
CA CYS A 73 20.30 -7.01 -11.55
C CYS A 73 21.35 -6.94 -10.43
N LEU A 74 22.40 -7.75 -10.48
CA LEU A 74 23.37 -7.93 -9.39
C LEU A 74 24.83 -7.92 -9.91
N PRO A 75 25.25 -6.91 -10.69
CA PRO A 75 26.56 -6.92 -11.37
C PRO A 75 27.76 -6.88 -10.41
N HIS A 76 27.53 -6.54 -9.15
CA HIS A 76 28.55 -6.45 -8.11
C HIS A 76 28.61 -7.68 -7.20
N LEU A 77 27.74 -8.67 -7.40
CA LEU A 77 27.71 -9.87 -6.57
C LEU A 77 28.81 -10.84 -7.01
N ASP A 78 29.75 -11.11 -6.10
CA ASP A 78 30.77 -12.13 -6.31
C ASP A 78 30.15 -13.53 -6.12
N ILE A 79 30.29 -14.36 -7.15
CA ILE A 79 29.76 -15.72 -7.21
C ILE A 79 30.88 -16.77 -7.26
N GLY A 80 32.14 -16.34 -7.14
CA GLY A 80 33.31 -17.19 -7.26
C GLY A 80 33.36 -17.91 -8.60
N ASP A 81 33.54 -19.22 -8.54
CA ASP A 81 33.66 -20.14 -9.68
C ASP A 81 32.33 -20.84 -10.02
N ALA A 82 31.17 -20.29 -9.61
CA ALA A 82 29.85 -20.88 -9.82
C ALA A 82 29.57 -21.28 -11.29
N PHE A 83 29.88 -20.40 -12.25
CA PHE A 83 29.68 -20.72 -13.68
C PHE A 83 30.66 -21.75 -14.22
N ALA A 84 31.87 -21.84 -13.65
CA ALA A 84 32.82 -22.88 -14.02
C ALA A 84 32.34 -24.27 -13.58
N VAL A 85 31.70 -24.35 -12.40
CA VAL A 85 31.10 -25.59 -11.88
C VAL A 85 29.81 -25.98 -12.62
N LEU A 86 28.94 -25.00 -12.90
CA LEU A 86 27.69 -25.25 -13.61
C LEU A 86 27.90 -25.60 -15.09
N GLY A 87 29.02 -25.16 -15.67
CA GLY A 87 29.32 -25.35 -17.07
C GLY A 87 28.33 -24.66 -18.00
N ARG A 88 28.30 -25.09 -19.26
CA ARG A 88 27.33 -24.58 -20.25
C ARG A 88 25.97 -25.27 -20.05
N PRO A 89 24.85 -24.53 -20.05
CA PRO A 89 23.52 -25.13 -19.91
C PRO A 89 23.27 -26.12 -21.06
N ALA A 90 22.84 -27.34 -20.72
CA ALA A 90 22.62 -28.42 -21.69
C ALA A 90 21.56 -28.10 -22.78
N LEU A 91 20.76 -27.05 -22.59
CA LEU A 91 19.68 -26.64 -23.49
C LEU A 91 20.07 -25.51 -24.46
N VAL A 92 21.28 -24.97 -24.37
CA VAL A 92 21.79 -24.01 -25.36
C VAL A 92 22.39 -24.81 -26.52
N GLN A 93 21.71 -24.81 -27.68
CA GLN A 93 22.29 -25.34 -28.92
C GLN A 93 23.60 -24.59 -29.20
N SER A 94 24.67 -25.32 -29.48
CA SER A 94 25.90 -24.72 -30.00
C SER A 94 25.56 -24.03 -31.32
N SER A 95 25.38 -22.71 -31.29
CA SER A 95 25.23 -21.91 -32.50
C SER A 95 26.49 -22.10 -33.34
N SER A 96 26.36 -22.85 -34.43
CA SER A 96 27.43 -23.17 -35.38
C SER A 96 27.65 -22.06 -36.41
N ASP A 97 27.26 -20.82 -36.11
CA ASP A 97 27.34 -19.69 -37.05
C ASP A 97 28.21 -18.54 -36.51
N SER A 98 29.51 -18.81 -36.32
CA SER A 98 30.51 -17.75 -36.39
C SER A 98 31.90 -18.31 -36.73
N ASN A 99 32.29 -18.12 -37.99
CA ASN A 99 33.66 -17.97 -38.54
C ASN A 99 34.73 -19.05 -38.18
N PRO A 100 35.22 -19.87 -39.13
CA PRO A 100 36.22 -20.92 -38.87
C PRO A 100 37.66 -20.45 -38.57
N GLU A 101 37.96 -19.15 -38.59
CA GLU A 101 39.37 -18.66 -38.51
C GLU A 101 39.79 -18.14 -37.13
N ALA A 102 38.97 -18.30 -36.09
CA ALA A 102 39.34 -17.96 -34.71
C ALA A 102 39.43 -19.19 -33.77
N ALA A 103 39.49 -20.41 -34.33
CA ALA A 103 39.69 -21.64 -33.58
C ALA A 103 41.18 -21.86 -33.26
N GLY A 104 41.76 -20.95 -32.49
CA GLY A 104 43.02 -21.17 -31.77
C GLY A 104 42.72 -21.67 -30.36
N GLU A 105 43.01 -22.93 -30.11
CA GLU A 105 43.26 -23.52 -28.78
C GLU A 105 42.16 -23.39 -27.72
N ALA A 106 41.09 -24.18 -27.86
CA ALA A 106 40.28 -24.62 -26.71
C ALA A 106 39.58 -25.95 -27.02
N GLY A 107 40.38 -26.96 -27.38
CA GLY A 107 39.92 -28.34 -27.39
C GLY A 107 40.35 -29.01 -26.09
N GLU A 108 39.42 -29.24 -25.18
CA GLU A 108 39.29 -30.54 -24.52
C GLU A 108 37.96 -30.67 -23.77
N GLU A 109 37.36 -31.84 -23.93
CA GLU A 109 36.10 -32.26 -23.32
C GLU A 109 36.15 -32.16 -21.79
N ALA A 110 35.55 -31.12 -21.21
CA ALA A 110 35.19 -31.14 -19.80
C ALA A 110 33.96 -32.05 -19.60
N ARG A 111 34.19 -33.37 -19.73
CA ARG A 111 33.43 -34.35 -18.93
C ARG A 111 33.49 -33.89 -17.48
N VAL A 112 32.43 -34.17 -16.72
CA VAL A 112 32.38 -34.03 -15.25
C VAL A 112 33.63 -34.69 -14.66
N GLY A 113 34.69 -33.89 -14.55
CA GLY A 113 36.02 -34.33 -14.17
C GLY A 113 36.05 -34.29 -12.67
N ASP A 114 36.45 -35.41 -12.09
CA ASP A 114 36.85 -35.58 -10.71
C ASP A 114 37.73 -34.40 -10.28
N PHE A 115 37.12 -33.38 -9.67
CA PHE A 115 37.84 -32.29 -9.05
C PHE A 115 38.49 -32.88 -7.81
N GLY A 116 39.79 -33.13 -7.90
CA GLY A 116 40.60 -33.54 -6.75
C GLY A 116 40.31 -32.66 -5.53
N GLN A 117 40.46 -33.24 -4.33
CA GLN A 117 40.14 -32.64 -3.03
C GLN A 117 40.67 -31.21 -2.82
N ASP A 118 41.67 -30.78 -3.59
CA ASP A 118 42.26 -29.45 -3.55
C ASP A 118 41.35 -28.34 -4.12
N ALA A 119 40.44 -28.64 -5.05
CA ALA A 119 39.56 -27.65 -5.69
C ALA A 119 38.45 -27.10 -4.76
N GLU A 120 37.98 -27.91 -3.80
CA GLU A 120 36.97 -27.48 -2.81
C GLU A 120 37.52 -26.45 -1.80
N THR A 121 38.84 -26.27 -1.71
CA THR A 121 39.47 -25.35 -0.75
C THR A 121 39.86 -23.99 -1.32
N SER A 122 39.66 -23.77 -2.64
CA SER A 122 40.03 -22.51 -3.29
C SER A 122 39.24 -21.30 -2.77
N PRO A 123 39.79 -20.07 -2.82
CA PRO A 123 39.06 -18.86 -2.45
C PRO A 123 37.75 -18.68 -3.22
N ALA A 124 37.75 -19.00 -4.52
CA ALA A 124 36.56 -18.91 -5.37
C ALA A 124 35.49 -19.95 -4.96
N ALA A 125 35.91 -21.18 -4.62
CA ALA A 125 35.01 -22.22 -4.12
C ALA A 125 34.37 -21.82 -2.77
N ARG A 126 35.09 -21.10 -1.90
CA ARG A 126 34.55 -20.57 -0.63
C ARG A 126 33.48 -19.51 -0.87
N VAL A 127 33.69 -18.59 -1.82
CA VAL A 127 32.68 -17.57 -2.18
C VAL A 127 31.42 -18.23 -2.75
N ARG A 128 31.59 -19.20 -3.66
CA ARG A 128 30.47 -20.00 -4.18
C ARG A 128 29.73 -20.73 -3.07
N GLN A 129 30.45 -21.37 -2.14
CA GLN A 129 29.83 -22.09 -1.03
C GLN A 129 29.10 -21.14 -0.07
N GLU A 130 29.65 -19.96 0.18
CA GLU A 130 29.00 -18.93 0.99
C GLU A 130 27.72 -18.41 0.33
N LEU A 131 27.75 -18.17 -0.99
CA LEU A 131 26.55 -17.83 -1.77
C LEU A 131 25.48 -18.93 -1.63
N VAL A 132 25.86 -20.20 -1.81
CA VAL A 132 24.95 -21.35 -1.69
C VAL A 132 24.39 -21.45 -0.27
N ASP A 133 25.23 -21.31 0.75
CA ASP A 133 24.82 -21.40 2.16
C ASP A 133 23.82 -20.28 2.51
N VAL A 134 24.03 -19.05 2.04
CA VAL A 134 23.10 -17.93 2.28
C VAL A 134 21.79 -18.11 1.52
N LEU A 135 21.84 -18.42 0.21
CA LEU A 135 20.63 -18.54 -0.62
C LEU A 135 19.77 -19.76 -0.26
N SER A 136 20.39 -20.84 0.23
CA SER A 136 19.67 -22.01 0.74
C SER A 136 19.12 -21.81 2.15
N GLY A 137 19.41 -20.69 2.81
CA GLY A 137 19.00 -20.39 4.19
C GLY A 137 19.77 -21.18 5.25
N HIS A 138 20.89 -21.78 4.88
CA HIS A 138 21.74 -22.56 5.77
C HIS A 138 22.77 -21.70 6.54
N ALA A 139 23.06 -20.52 5.99
CA ALA A 139 23.62 -19.39 6.70
C ALA A 139 22.63 -18.22 6.65
N VAL A 140 22.53 -17.48 7.74
CA VAL A 140 21.63 -16.34 7.89
C VAL A 140 22.46 -15.08 8.12
N LEU A 141 22.22 -14.05 7.32
CA LEU A 141 22.77 -12.72 7.58
C LEU A 141 21.80 -11.98 8.50
N MET A 142 22.22 -11.66 9.72
CA MET A 142 21.44 -10.87 10.66
C MET A 142 22.29 -9.85 11.42
N SER A 143 21.66 -8.80 11.93
CA SER A 143 22.24 -7.85 12.88
C SER A 143 21.44 -7.96 14.17
N VAL A 144 22.12 -8.19 15.31
CA VAL A 144 21.46 -8.46 16.60
C VAL A 144 21.53 -7.25 17.54
N ASP A 145 22.33 -6.24 17.21
CA ASP A 145 22.48 -5.03 18.03
C ASP A 145 21.32 -4.04 17.78
N GLY A 146 20.32 -4.06 18.68
CA GLY A 146 19.23 -3.08 18.76
C GLY A 146 18.32 -3.01 17.52
N GLN A 147 18.74 -2.26 16.51
CA GLN A 147 18.09 -1.94 15.22
C GLN A 147 18.23 -3.08 14.18
N GLY A 148 18.14 -4.32 14.62
CA GLY A 148 18.58 -5.50 13.87
C GLY A 148 17.75 -5.88 12.64
N TYR A 149 18.41 -6.32 11.57
CA TYR A 149 17.80 -7.04 10.45
C TYR A 149 17.94 -8.55 10.69
N ALA A 150 16.87 -9.32 10.55
CA ALA A 150 16.93 -10.78 10.49
C ALA A 150 15.92 -11.29 9.46
N PRO A 151 16.26 -12.28 8.63
CA PRO A 151 15.30 -12.87 7.72
C PRO A 151 14.21 -13.60 8.51
N TRP A 152 12.96 -13.28 8.20
CA TRP A 152 11.79 -13.89 8.81
C TRP A 152 11.08 -14.77 7.78
N SER A 153 10.71 -15.99 8.19
CA SER A 153 9.84 -16.87 7.40
C SER A 153 8.47 -16.95 8.06
N LEU A 154 7.41 -16.75 7.29
CA LEU A 154 6.05 -17.05 7.75
C LEU A 154 5.88 -18.57 7.82
N ARG A 155 5.12 -19.07 8.80
CA ARG A 155 4.73 -20.50 8.85
C ARG A 155 3.93 -20.82 7.60
N TYR A 156 4.59 -21.45 6.63
CA TYR A 156 3.95 -21.93 5.41
C TYR A 156 3.24 -23.25 5.74
N SER A 157 1.92 -23.26 5.68
CA SER A 157 1.12 -24.47 5.83
C SER A 157 1.22 -25.32 4.55
N GLY A 158 2.28 -26.12 4.44
CA GLY A 158 2.58 -27.00 3.29
C GLY A 158 1.49 -28.02 2.91
N HIS A 159 0.40 -28.12 3.68
CA HIS A 159 -0.71 -29.04 3.40
C HIS A 159 -1.44 -28.73 2.08
N GLN A 160 -1.54 -27.46 1.68
CA GLN A 160 -2.30 -27.09 0.47
C GLN A 160 -1.55 -27.39 -0.84
N PHE A 161 -0.22 -27.39 -0.85
CA PHE A 161 0.58 -27.66 -2.06
C PHE A 161 0.72 -29.16 -2.36
N GLY A 162 0.82 -30.00 -1.33
CA GLY A 162 0.91 -31.46 -1.51
C GLY A 162 -0.31 -32.07 -2.21
N SER A 163 -1.49 -31.46 -2.05
CA SER A 163 -2.71 -31.95 -2.70
C SER A 163 -2.87 -31.51 -4.16
N TRP A 164 -2.19 -30.46 -4.62
CA TRP A 164 -2.41 -29.87 -5.95
C TRP A 164 -1.25 -30.12 -6.93
N ALA A 165 -0.02 -30.29 -6.44
CA ALA A 165 1.15 -30.44 -7.31
C ALA A 165 1.68 -31.88 -7.43
N GLY A 166 1.16 -32.84 -6.66
CA GLY A 166 1.68 -34.22 -6.64
C GLY A 166 3.15 -34.32 -6.26
N GLN A 167 3.75 -33.25 -5.72
CA GLN A 167 5.17 -33.13 -5.48
C GLN A 167 5.39 -32.22 -4.25
N LEU A 168 6.16 -32.73 -3.28
CA LEU A 168 6.65 -31.96 -2.12
C LEU A 168 7.76 -31.01 -2.59
N GLY A 169 7.35 -29.82 -3.02
CA GLY A 169 8.26 -28.69 -3.02
C GLY A 169 8.24 -28.05 -1.63
N ASP A 170 9.24 -28.32 -0.79
CA ASP A 170 9.53 -27.54 0.41
C ASP A 170 10.08 -26.16 0.00
N GLY A 171 9.29 -25.41 -0.75
CA GLY A 171 9.55 -24.01 -1.06
C GLY A 171 9.28 -23.18 0.17
N ARG A 172 10.28 -23.01 1.05
CA ARG A 172 10.23 -21.94 2.04
C ARG A 172 10.30 -20.61 1.30
N ALA A 173 9.18 -19.92 1.15
CA ALA A 173 9.18 -18.53 0.72
C ALA A 173 9.78 -17.66 1.84
N ILE A 174 11.09 -17.40 1.80
CA ILE A 174 11.73 -16.40 2.65
C ILE A 174 11.18 -15.05 2.21
N SER A 175 10.32 -14.44 3.04
CA SER A 175 9.78 -13.11 2.75
C SER A 175 10.77 -12.05 3.22
N ILE A 176 11.72 -11.70 2.35
CA ILE A 176 12.63 -10.55 2.54
C ILE A 176 11.89 -9.24 2.18
N VAL A 177 10.71 -8.98 2.75
CA VAL A 177 9.78 -7.98 2.15
C VAL A 177 9.09 -7.02 3.12
N SER A 178 9.49 -7.02 4.40
CA SER A 178 9.20 -5.92 5.31
C SER A 178 10.52 -5.31 5.77
N THR A 179 10.68 -4.00 5.57
CA THR A 179 11.81 -3.24 6.13
C THR A 179 11.26 -2.09 6.94
N PRO A 180 11.76 -1.80 8.15
CA PRO A 180 11.34 -0.61 8.88
C PRO A 180 11.60 0.66 8.06
N HIS A 181 10.69 1.64 8.13
CA HIS A 181 10.86 2.90 7.42
C HIS A 181 12.17 3.59 7.88
N PRO A 182 12.99 4.13 6.96
CA PRO A 182 14.31 4.68 7.29
C PRO A 182 14.30 5.91 8.23
N VAL A 183 13.12 6.41 8.61
CA VAL A 183 12.95 7.64 9.40
C VAL A 183 11.95 7.39 10.54
N GLU A 184 10.77 6.84 10.23
CA GLU A 184 9.73 6.52 11.21
C GLU A 184 9.71 5.02 11.54
N ARG A 185 10.52 4.63 12.52
CA ARG A 185 10.83 3.22 12.81
C ARG A 185 9.67 2.37 13.34
N ASP A 186 8.53 3.00 13.66
CA ASP A 186 7.27 2.31 14.01
C ASP A 186 6.44 1.89 12.78
N GLN A 187 6.86 2.29 11.57
CA GLN A 187 6.19 1.91 10.32
C GLN A 187 6.97 0.83 9.58
N GLU A 188 6.29 -0.27 9.24
CA GLU A 188 6.80 -1.29 8.34
C GLU A 188 6.59 -0.88 6.86
N GLN A 189 7.67 -0.84 6.07
CA GLN A 189 7.57 -0.70 4.62
C GLN A 189 7.45 -2.08 3.97
N HIS A 190 6.26 -2.36 3.45
CA HIS A 190 6.02 -3.55 2.63
C HIS A 190 6.42 -3.28 1.18
N LEU A 191 7.63 -3.70 0.81
CA LEU A 191 8.20 -3.44 -0.53
C LEU A 191 7.39 -4.12 -1.65
N LEU A 192 6.72 -5.24 -1.35
CA LEU A 192 5.95 -6.03 -2.33
C LEU A 192 4.83 -5.21 -2.97
N VAL A 193 4.04 -4.50 -2.16
CA VAL A 193 2.88 -3.72 -2.65
C VAL A 193 3.36 -2.60 -3.57
N LYS A 194 4.50 -1.96 -3.25
CA LYS A 194 5.09 -0.91 -4.09
C LYS A 194 5.64 -1.47 -5.40
N VAL A 195 6.30 -2.64 -5.37
CA VAL A 195 6.86 -3.30 -6.55
C VAL A 195 5.74 -3.81 -7.46
N ILE A 196 4.77 -4.54 -6.91
CA ILE A 196 3.58 -5.01 -7.62
C ILE A 196 2.87 -3.81 -8.26
N ASN A 197 2.66 -2.72 -7.51
CA ASN A 197 2.06 -1.51 -8.06
C ASN A 197 2.86 -0.93 -9.23
N ARG A 198 4.20 -0.80 -9.11
CA ARG A 198 5.03 -0.28 -10.20
C ARG A 198 4.99 -1.18 -11.43
N VAL A 199 4.98 -2.50 -11.24
CA VAL A 199 4.88 -3.47 -12.33
C VAL A 199 3.52 -3.35 -13.00
N LEU A 200 2.42 -3.34 -12.24
CA LEU A 200 1.07 -3.25 -12.80
C LEU A 200 0.84 -1.91 -13.51
N TYR A 201 1.32 -0.80 -12.95
CA TYR A 201 1.27 0.51 -13.59
C TYR A 201 2.11 0.58 -14.88
N LYS A 202 3.25 -0.12 -14.94
CA LYS A 202 4.10 -0.16 -16.14
C LYS A 202 3.55 -1.08 -17.23
N LEU A 203 2.84 -2.13 -16.84
CA LEU A 203 2.21 -3.07 -17.77
C LEU A 203 0.89 -2.53 -18.34
N ASP A 204 0.21 -1.62 -17.64
CA ASP A 204 -1.01 -0.92 -18.10
C ASP A 204 -2.04 -1.90 -18.71
N ASP A 205 -2.45 -1.72 -19.96
CA ASP A 205 -3.40 -2.59 -20.67
C ASP A 205 -2.97 -4.08 -20.76
N LEU A 206 -1.67 -4.37 -20.65
CA LEU A 206 -1.15 -5.75 -20.70
C LEU A 206 -1.53 -6.57 -19.45
N VAL A 207 -1.99 -5.92 -18.39
CA VAL A 207 -2.44 -6.58 -17.16
C VAL A 207 -3.81 -7.24 -17.35
N ARG A 208 -4.61 -6.81 -18.33
CA ARG A 208 -6.00 -7.25 -18.58
C ARG A 208 -6.26 -8.76 -18.38
N PRO A 209 -5.50 -9.71 -18.97
CA PRO A 209 -5.75 -11.15 -18.77
C PRO A 209 -5.50 -11.66 -17.34
N TYR A 210 -4.79 -10.89 -16.51
CA TYR A 210 -4.46 -11.23 -15.13
C TYR A 210 -5.32 -10.50 -14.10
N VAL A 211 -6.01 -9.40 -14.49
CA VAL A 211 -6.83 -8.57 -13.58
C VAL A 211 -7.80 -9.42 -12.76
N HIS A 212 -8.58 -10.30 -13.41
CA HIS A 212 -9.53 -11.14 -12.70
C HIS A 212 -8.84 -12.04 -11.65
N LYS A 213 -7.68 -12.63 -11.97
CA LYS A 213 -6.95 -13.49 -11.02
C LYS A 213 -6.43 -12.70 -9.83
N ILE A 214 -5.89 -11.50 -10.07
CA ILE A 214 -5.42 -10.59 -9.03
C ILE A 214 -6.58 -10.20 -8.11
N LEU A 215 -7.74 -9.89 -8.70
CA LEU A 215 -8.92 -9.49 -7.94
C LEU A 215 -9.49 -10.62 -7.08
N VAL A 216 -9.53 -11.86 -7.57
CA VAL A 216 -9.97 -13.01 -6.76
C VAL A 216 -9.10 -13.17 -5.49
N VAL A 217 -7.80 -12.89 -5.60
CA VAL A 217 -6.90 -12.88 -4.45
C VAL A 217 -7.24 -11.72 -3.53
N ILE A 218 -7.36 -10.49 -4.05
CA ILE A 218 -7.70 -9.30 -3.24
C ILE A 218 -9.04 -9.46 -2.52
N GLU A 219 -10.08 -9.92 -3.21
CA GLU A 219 -11.40 -10.19 -2.63
C GLU A 219 -11.29 -11.17 -1.46
N ARG A 220 -10.54 -12.26 -1.62
CA ARG A 220 -10.33 -13.22 -0.54
C ARG A 220 -9.59 -12.60 0.65
N LEU A 221 -8.56 -11.80 0.39
CA LEU A 221 -7.80 -11.11 1.45
C LEU A 221 -8.65 -10.06 2.18
N LEU A 222 -9.63 -9.46 1.52
CA LEU A 222 -10.59 -8.52 2.15
C LEU A 222 -11.67 -9.23 2.96
N ILE A 223 -12.12 -10.42 2.52
CA ILE A 223 -13.28 -11.12 3.12
C ILE A 223 -12.88 -12.08 4.26
N ASP A 224 -11.68 -12.66 4.25
CA ASP A 224 -11.31 -13.73 5.20
C ASP A 224 -11.46 -13.27 6.67
N LYS A 225 -12.30 -14.00 7.42
CA LYS A 225 -12.80 -13.61 8.77
C LYS A 225 -12.01 -14.23 9.93
N ASP A 226 -11.01 -15.06 9.67
CA ASP A 226 -10.35 -15.85 10.71
C ASP A 226 -9.48 -14.98 11.64
N CYS A 227 -9.98 -14.59 12.81
CA CYS A 227 -9.39 -13.63 13.73
C CYS A 227 -7.99 -13.95 14.33
N TYR A 228 -7.34 -15.06 13.96
CA TYR A 228 -6.10 -15.55 14.61
C TYR A 228 -4.82 -15.41 13.78
N THR A 229 -4.91 -15.12 12.49
CA THR A 229 -3.71 -14.78 11.70
C THR A 229 -3.60 -13.25 11.58
N ARG A 230 -2.38 -12.71 11.46
CA ARG A 230 -2.02 -11.28 11.39
C ARG A 230 -2.71 -10.52 10.24
N ILE A 231 -4.04 -10.42 10.28
CA ILE A 231 -4.92 -10.11 9.16
C ILE A 231 -5.16 -8.61 9.01
N GLU A 232 -4.93 -7.81 10.06
CA GLU A 232 -5.08 -6.35 9.97
C GLU A 232 -4.14 -5.75 8.92
N GLY A 233 -2.86 -6.12 8.95
CA GLY A 233 -1.88 -5.67 7.94
C GLY A 233 -2.19 -6.20 6.55
N VAL A 234 -2.75 -7.41 6.43
CA VAL A 234 -3.10 -8.02 5.14
C VAL A 234 -4.34 -7.36 4.52
N ARG A 235 -5.38 -7.09 5.31
CA ARG A 235 -6.56 -6.33 4.87
C ARG A 235 -6.20 -4.90 4.50
N GLN A 236 -5.36 -4.26 5.30
CA GLN A 236 -4.84 -2.93 5.00
C GLN A 236 -4.11 -2.91 3.65
N GLN A 237 -3.23 -3.89 3.42
CA GLN A 237 -2.50 -4.02 2.15
C GLN A 237 -3.42 -4.30 0.97
N ALA A 238 -4.46 -5.14 1.15
CA ALA A 238 -5.43 -5.42 0.11
C ALA A 238 -6.22 -4.15 -0.27
N ALA A 239 -6.60 -3.32 0.70
CA ALA A 239 -7.24 -2.02 0.46
C ALA A 239 -6.28 -1.02 -0.22
N ASP A 240 -5.03 -0.92 0.25
CA ASP A 240 -4.00 -0.06 -0.35
C ASP A 240 -3.69 -0.45 -1.81
N LEU A 241 -3.69 -1.76 -2.10
CA LEU A 241 -3.52 -2.27 -3.45
C LEU A 241 -4.75 -1.92 -4.31
N THR A 242 -5.96 -2.06 -3.78
CA THR A 242 -7.21 -1.71 -4.48
C THR A 242 -7.24 -0.22 -4.86
N THR A 243 -6.85 0.67 -3.94
CA THR A 243 -6.73 2.12 -4.18
C THR A 243 -5.90 2.42 -5.43
N ARG A 244 -4.79 1.68 -5.62
CA ARG A 244 -3.85 1.88 -6.72
C ARG A 244 -4.30 1.21 -8.01
N LEU A 245 -4.96 0.06 -7.92
CA LEU A 245 -5.45 -0.69 -9.08
C LEU A 245 -6.74 -0.14 -9.67
N ALA A 246 -7.49 0.68 -8.94
CA ALA A 246 -8.77 1.22 -9.41
C ALA A 246 -8.67 1.84 -10.82
N VAL A 247 -7.62 2.63 -11.09
CA VAL A 247 -7.39 3.27 -12.40
C VAL A 247 -7.12 2.22 -13.49
N VAL A 248 -6.23 1.26 -13.21
CA VAL A 248 -5.85 0.20 -14.17
C VAL A 248 -7.04 -0.70 -14.52
N ILE A 249 -7.86 -1.05 -13.53
CA ILE A 249 -9.07 -1.87 -13.72
C ILE A 249 -10.08 -1.15 -14.63
N LYS A 250 -10.24 0.16 -14.45
CA LYS A 250 -11.11 0.98 -15.32
C LYS A 250 -10.57 1.09 -16.74
N GLN A 251 -9.27 1.27 -16.92
CA GLN A 251 -8.64 1.26 -18.25
C GLN A 251 -8.83 -0.10 -18.95
N CYS A 252 -8.77 -1.19 -18.18
CA CYS A 252 -9.09 -2.54 -18.67
C CYS A 252 -10.58 -2.74 -19.01
N GLY A 253 -11.47 -1.80 -18.71
CA GLY A 253 -12.91 -1.89 -19.02
C GLY A 253 -13.70 -2.84 -18.11
N GLU A 254 -13.14 -3.24 -16.97
CA GLU A 254 -13.73 -4.22 -16.05
C GLU A 254 -14.60 -3.54 -14.97
N ASP A 255 -15.58 -2.76 -15.40
CA ASP A 255 -16.42 -1.94 -14.50
C ASP A 255 -17.23 -2.75 -13.49
N GLN A 256 -17.72 -3.93 -13.89
CA GLN A 256 -18.50 -4.82 -13.01
C GLN A 256 -17.68 -5.30 -11.81
N LEU A 257 -16.41 -5.62 -12.04
CA LEU A 257 -15.50 -6.07 -10.99
C LEU A 257 -15.19 -4.93 -10.02
N LEU A 258 -15.05 -3.71 -10.53
CA LEU A 258 -14.80 -2.53 -9.71
C LEU A 258 -16.03 -2.15 -8.86
N SER A 259 -17.25 -2.30 -9.39
CA SER A 259 -18.49 -2.19 -8.61
C SER A 259 -18.61 -3.27 -7.52
N LYS A 260 -18.17 -4.50 -7.80
CA LYS A 260 -18.17 -5.58 -6.80
C LYS A 260 -17.18 -5.30 -5.67
N LEU A 261 -15.99 -4.78 -6.00
CA LEU A 261 -15.00 -4.35 -5.00
C LEU A 261 -15.53 -3.22 -4.12
N GLY A 262 -16.22 -2.23 -4.71
CA GLY A 262 -16.85 -1.15 -3.94
C GLY A 262 -17.87 -1.69 -2.93
N LEU A 263 -18.69 -2.67 -3.33
CA LEU A 263 -19.64 -3.31 -2.40
C LEU A 263 -18.93 -4.05 -1.26
N ILE A 264 -17.84 -4.78 -1.55
CA ILE A 264 -17.06 -5.49 -0.52
C ILE A 264 -16.43 -4.48 0.45
N LEU A 265 -15.80 -3.42 -0.05
CA LEU A 265 -15.18 -2.39 0.79
C LEU A 265 -16.21 -1.64 1.63
N PHE A 266 -17.39 -1.39 1.09
CA PHE A 266 -18.51 -0.80 1.81
C PHE A 266 -18.95 -1.67 3.00
N GLU A 267 -19.06 -2.99 2.82
CA GLU A 267 -19.37 -3.92 3.92
C GLU A 267 -18.28 -3.91 5.02
N GLN A 268 -17.04 -3.51 4.68
CA GLN A 268 -15.91 -3.41 5.61
C GLN A 268 -15.79 -2.03 6.30
N LEU A 269 -16.72 -1.08 6.07
CA LEU A 269 -16.70 0.23 6.76
C LEU A 269 -16.93 0.13 8.28
N GLY A 270 -17.29 -1.04 8.80
CA GLY A 270 -17.37 -1.35 10.23
C GLY A 270 -16.09 -1.89 10.87
N GLU A 271 -14.93 -1.80 10.20
CA GLU A 271 -13.67 -2.34 10.69
C GLU A 271 -13.24 -1.71 12.03
N GLU A 272 -12.86 -2.56 13.00
CA GLU A 272 -12.48 -2.14 14.35
C GLU A 272 -11.10 -1.45 14.39
N TYR A 273 -10.20 -1.83 13.47
CA TYR A 273 -8.84 -1.31 13.41
C TYR A 273 -8.77 -0.03 12.56
N PRO A 274 -8.33 1.10 13.14
CA PRO A 274 -8.41 2.39 12.46
C PRO A 274 -7.46 2.53 11.27
N ASP A 275 -6.28 1.91 11.30
CA ASP A 275 -5.34 1.96 10.17
C ASP A 275 -5.86 1.22 8.93
N THR A 276 -6.50 0.08 9.16
CA THR A 276 -7.17 -0.71 8.14
C THR A 276 -8.39 0.03 7.63
N LEU A 277 -9.25 0.54 8.52
CA LEU A 277 -10.43 1.33 8.18
C LEU A 277 -10.07 2.55 7.30
N GLY A 278 -9.03 3.30 7.66
CA GLY A 278 -8.59 4.44 6.86
C GLY A 278 -8.15 4.04 5.45
N SER A 279 -7.55 2.85 5.28
CA SER A 279 -7.14 2.34 3.97
C SER A 279 -8.32 1.83 3.15
N VAL A 280 -9.32 1.22 3.80
CA VAL A 280 -10.60 0.83 3.18
C VAL A 280 -11.35 2.06 2.65
N ILE A 281 -11.45 3.13 3.45
CA ILE A 281 -12.08 4.39 3.04
C ILE A 281 -11.32 5.04 1.88
N ALA A 282 -9.98 5.01 1.91
CA ALA A 282 -9.17 5.53 0.82
C ALA A 282 -9.38 4.74 -0.49
N ALA A 283 -9.51 3.40 -0.40
CA ALA A 283 -9.80 2.53 -1.52
C ALA A 283 -11.19 2.83 -2.11
N GLU A 284 -12.19 2.98 -1.25
CA GLU A 284 -13.54 3.39 -1.65
C GLU A 284 -13.49 4.74 -2.39
N GLY A 285 -12.79 5.73 -1.86
CA GLY A 285 -12.63 7.03 -2.52
C GLY A 285 -11.85 7.00 -3.84
N ALA A 286 -10.98 6.02 -4.06
CA ALA A 286 -10.33 5.81 -5.35
C ALA A 286 -11.29 5.20 -6.37
N ILE A 287 -12.11 4.23 -5.96
CA ILE A 287 -13.17 3.63 -6.78
C ILE A 287 -14.18 4.71 -7.19
N THR A 288 -14.66 5.51 -6.25
CA THR A 288 -15.58 6.64 -6.50
C THR A 288 -15.04 7.61 -7.55
N ASN A 289 -13.73 7.92 -7.48
CA ASN A 289 -13.08 8.84 -8.40
C ASN A 289 -13.03 8.31 -9.84
N VAL A 290 -13.01 6.99 -10.00
CA VAL A 290 -12.77 6.31 -11.28
C VAL A 290 -14.06 5.84 -11.96
N VAL A 291 -15.05 5.34 -11.20
CA VAL A 291 -16.36 4.92 -11.74
C VAL A 291 -17.21 6.12 -12.13
N GLY A 292 -17.15 7.19 -11.33
CA GLY A 292 -18.10 8.28 -11.39
C GLY A 292 -19.38 8.02 -10.57
N MET A 293 -20.06 9.10 -10.18
CA MET A 293 -21.12 9.07 -9.15
C MET A 293 -22.43 8.41 -9.60
N THR A 294 -22.66 8.30 -10.91
CA THR A 294 -23.90 7.73 -11.49
C THR A 294 -23.88 6.21 -11.60
N GLN A 295 -22.68 5.61 -11.70
CA GLN A 295 -22.49 4.16 -11.89
C GLN A 295 -21.91 3.49 -10.64
N MET A 296 -21.68 4.25 -9.57
CA MET A 296 -21.12 3.74 -8.32
C MET A 296 -22.11 2.79 -7.63
N ASN A 297 -21.59 1.67 -7.14
CA ASN A 297 -22.31 0.71 -6.31
C ASN A 297 -21.44 0.37 -5.09
N PRO A 298 -21.88 0.65 -3.86
CA PRO A 298 -23.17 1.24 -3.48
C PRO A 298 -23.32 2.70 -3.95
N PRO A 299 -24.55 3.20 -4.13
CA PRO A 299 -24.76 4.59 -4.54
C PRO A 299 -24.39 5.55 -3.41
N VAL A 300 -23.94 6.75 -3.78
CA VAL A 300 -23.45 7.80 -2.86
C VAL A 300 -24.42 8.12 -1.72
N LYS A 301 -25.73 8.08 -2.00
CA LYS A 301 -26.80 8.30 -1.02
C LYS A 301 -26.81 7.30 0.14
N ASP A 302 -26.28 6.10 -0.06
CA ASP A 302 -26.21 5.04 0.94
C ASP A 302 -24.82 5.04 1.63
N LEU A 303 -23.78 5.48 0.90
CA LEU A 303 -22.42 5.61 1.41
C LEU A 303 -22.27 6.71 2.46
N LEU A 304 -22.74 7.94 2.17
CA LEU A 304 -22.55 9.07 3.07
C LEU A 304 -23.16 8.89 4.47
N PRO A 305 -24.40 8.38 4.63
CA PRO A 305 -24.96 8.16 5.96
C PRO A 305 -24.15 7.18 6.83
N GLN A 306 -23.42 6.23 6.23
CA GLN A 306 -22.49 5.36 6.96
C GLN A 306 -21.18 6.06 7.28
N MET A 307 -20.72 6.97 6.43
CA MET A 307 -19.52 7.79 6.68
C MET A 307 -19.72 8.83 7.78
N THR A 308 -20.92 9.41 7.93
CA THR A 308 -21.23 10.42 8.94
C THR A 308 -20.82 10.03 10.37
N PRO A 309 -21.17 8.84 10.91
CA PRO A 309 -20.72 8.44 12.24
C PRO A 309 -19.21 8.14 12.32
N ILE A 310 -18.58 7.72 11.20
CA ILE A 310 -17.14 7.42 11.14
C ILE A 310 -16.30 8.69 11.34
N LEU A 311 -16.83 9.87 10.97
CA LEU A 311 -16.16 11.16 11.24
C LEU A 311 -15.88 11.41 12.72
N ARG A 312 -16.64 10.81 13.64
CA ARG A 312 -16.39 10.91 15.09
C ARG A 312 -15.17 10.11 15.55
N ASN A 313 -14.62 9.26 14.70
CA ASN A 313 -13.39 8.52 14.99
C ASN A 313 -12.25 9.51 15.22
N ARG A 314 -11.46 9.30 16.27
CA ARG A 314 -10.36 10.19 16.69
C ARG A 314 -9.04 9.91 15.97
N HIS A 315 -8.99 8.87 15.14
CA HIS A 315 -7.78 8.46 14.46
C HIS A 315 -7.52 9.29 13.21
N GLU A 316 -6.32 9.88 13.11
CA GLU A 316 -5.97 10.86 12.06
C GLU A 316 -6.15 10.31 10.65
N LYS A 317 -5.64 9.09 10.38
CA LYS A 317 -5.76 8.44 9.08
C LYS A 317 -7.23 8.21 8.65
N VAL A 318 -8.11 7.91 9.61
CA VAL A 318 -9.54 7.68 9.33
C VAL A 318 -10.23 9.01 9.03
N GLN A 319 -9.92 10.05 9.79
CA GLN A 319 -10.47 11.39 9.59
C GLN A 319 -10.04 11.95 8.24
N GLU A 320 -8.75 11.92 7.92
CA GLU A 320 -8.21 12.39 6.64
C GLU A 320 -8.85 11.64 5.46
N ALA A 321 -8.91 10.30 5.52
CA ALA A 321 -9.52 9.50 4.46
C ALA A 321 -11.02 9.81 4.30
N SER A 322 -11.76 9.96 5.41
CA SER A 322 -13.19 10.27 5.40
C SER A 322 -13.47 11.65 4.81
N ILE A 323 -12.69 12.67 5.21
CA ILE A 323 -12.83 14.04 4.72
C ILE A 323 -12.49 14.11 3.24
N ASN A 324 -11.41 13.46 2.80
CA ASN A 324 -11.03 13.38 1.40
C ASN A 324 -12.11 12.71 0.54
N LEU A 325 -12.73 11.63 1.03
CA LEU A 325 -13.85 10.97 0.35
C LEU A 325 -15.07 11.91 0.26
N ILE A 326 -15.47 12.52 1.38
CA ILE A 326 -16.59 13.45 1.42
C ILE A 326 -16.36 14.65 0.49
N GLY A 327 -15.17 15.26 0.52
CA GLY A 327 -14.81 16.36 -0.38
C GLY A 327 -14.96 16.00 -1.85
N ARG A 328 -14.48 14.81 -2.26
CA ARG A 328 -14.67 14.30 -3.63
C ARG A 328 -16.13 14.09 -3.99
N ILE A 329 -16.95 13.66 -3.04
CA ILE A 329 -18.39 13.50 -3.24
C ILE A 329 -19.06 14.87 -3.39
N THR A 330 -18.68 15.87 -2.60
CA THR A 330 -19.16 17.25 -2.74
C THR A 330 -18.88 17.79 -4.14
N ASP A 331 -17.67 17.58 -4.65
CA ASP A 331 -17.25 18.13 -5.94
C ASP A 331 -18.00 17.54 -7.14
N ARG A 332 -18.35 16.25 -7.09
CA ARG A 332 -18.84 15.50 -8.27
C ARG A 332 -20.22 14.89 -8.11
N GLY A 333 -20.79 14.89 -6.90
CA GLY A 333 -21.98 14.12 -6.56
C GLY A 333 -22.88 14.75 -5.50
N ALA A 334 -22.74 16.06 -5.24
CA ALA A 334 -23.56 16.77 -4.26
C ALA A 334 -25.08 16.65 -4.53
N GLU A 335 -25.47 16.56 -5.80
CA GLU A 335 -26.88 16.44 -6.23
C GLU A 335 -27.54 15.11 -5.87
N PHE A 336 -26.77 14.04 -5.62
CA PHE A 336 -27.31 12.73 -5.29
C PHE A 336 -27.66 12.57 -3.80
N VAL A 337 -27.35 13.57 -2.99
CA VAL A 337 -27.39 13.50 -1.53
C VAL A 337 -28.33 14.58 -1.01
N PRO A 338 -29.32 14.25 -0.17
CA PRO A 338 -30.25 15.24 0.35
C PRO A 338 -29.53 16.25 1.25
N ALA A 339 -29.88 17.52 1.14
CA ALA A 339 -29.26 18.61 1.90
C ALA A 339 -29.28 18.45 3.44
N ARG A 340 -30.20 17.65 3.98
CA ARG A 340 -30.22 17.31 5.42
C ARG A 340 -28.98 16.51 5.85
N GLU A 341 -28.47 15.64 4.98
CA GLU A 341 -27.27 14.85 5.28
C GLU A 341 -26.01 15.73 5.21
N TRP A 342 -25.95 16.64 4.23
CA TRP A 342 -24.90 17.67 4.18
C TRP A 342 -24.82 18.50 5.46
N MET A 343 -25.97 18.89 6.02
CA MET A 343 -26.02 19.61 7.29
C MET A 343 -25.46 18.78 8.45
N ARG A 344 -25.73 17.47 8.52
CA ARG A 344 -25.18 16.58 9.55
C ARG A 344 -23.67 16.48 9.44
N ILE A 345 -23.15 16.26 8.23
CA ILE A 345 -21.71 16.19 7.95
C ILE A 345 -21.03 17.49 8.38
N CYS A 346 -21.60 18.65 8.06
CA CYS A 346 -21.06 19.94 8.49
C CYS A 346 -20.95 20.03 10.03
N PHE A 347 -21.98 19.61 10.77
CA PHE A 347 -21.94 19.61 12.24
C PHE A 347 -20.87 18.67 12.80
N GLU A 348 -20.74 17.46 12.26
CA GLU A 348 -19.72 16.51 12.69
C GLU A 348 -18.30 17.03 12.38
N LEU A 349 -18.07 17.63 11.21
CA LEU A 349 -16.78 18.25 10.85
C LEU A 349 -16.42 19.41 11.78
N LEU A 350 -17.40 20.19 12.20
CA LEU A 350 -17.19 21.29 13.16
C LEU A 350 -16.81 20.77 14.54
N ASP A 351 -17.45 19.70 15.02
CA ASP A 351 -17.09 19.08 16.29
C ASP A 351 -15.70 18.44 16.24
N LEU A 352 -15.30 17.94 15.06
CA LEU A 352 -13.97 17.41 14.79
C LEU A 352 -12.89 18.51 14.86
N LEU A 353 -13.16 19.70 14.31
CA LEU A 353 -12.25 20.87 14.41
C LEU A 353 -12.06 21.38 15.84
N LYS A 354 -13.06 21.22 16.72
CA LYS A 354 -12.95 21.59 18.15
C LYS A 354 -12.09 20.61 18.94
N ALA A 355 -11.83 19.40 18.42
CA ALA A 355 -10.96 18.43 19.07
C ALA A 355 -9.49 18.86 18.91
N HIS A 356 -8.88 19.25 20.03
CA HIS A 356 -7.62 19.99 20.19
C HIS A 356 -6.30 19.37 19.63
N LYS A 357 -6.28 18.69 18.47
CA LYS A 357 -5.06 18.11 17.87
C LYS A 357 -4.76 18.61 16.45
N LYS A 358 -3.46 18.81 16.21
CA LYS A 358 -2.78 19.44 15.06
C LYS A 358 -2.84 18.61 13.75
N SER A 359 -4.01 18.14 13.33
CA SER A 359 -4.06 17.22 12.18
C SER A 359 -4.88 17.75 11.01
N LEU A 360 -5.60 18.87 11.20
CA LEU A 360 -6.37 19.52 10.13
C LEU A 360 -6.11 21.02 10.08
N GLY A 361 -5.82 21.52 8.88
CA GLY A 361 -5.82 22.95 8.62
C GLY A 361 -7.26 23.45 8.41
N PRO A 362 -7.65 24.62 8.96
CA PRO A 362 -8.94 25.23 8.64
C PRO A 362 -9.21 25.38 7.15
N GLN A 363 -8.14 25.48 6.36
CA GLN A 363 -8.19 25.63 4.91
C GLN A 363 -8.83 24.44 4.21
N ASP A 364 -8.63 23.21 4.68
CA ASP A 364 -9.16 22.01 4.01
C ASP A 364 -10.69 21.93 4.18
N VAL A 365 -11.20 22.16 5.39
CA VAL A 365 -12.64 22.22 5.66
C VAL A 365 -13.28 23.43 4.95
N LEU A 366 -12.62 24.58 4.99
CA LEU A 366 -13.10 25.78 4.30
C LEU A 366 -13.15 25.57 2.78
N SER A 367 -12.17 24.86 2.20
CA SER A 367 -12.16 24.55 0.76
C SER A 367 -13.37 23.71 0.34
N VAL A 368 -13.76 22.72 1.16
CA VAL A 368 -14.95 21.89 0.90
C VAL A 368 -16.23 22.72 1.03
N LEU A 369 -16.34 23.53 2.09
CA LEU A 369 -17.53 24.37 2.31
C LEU A 369 -17.71 25.44 1.22
N LEU A 370 -16.63 26.09 0.79
CA LEU A 370 -16.64 27.09 -0.28
C LEU A 370 -16.93 26.45 -1.63
N THR A 371 -16.36 25.28 -1.92
CA THR A 371 -16.65 24.56 -3.18
C THR A 371 -18.12 24.16 -3.26
N ASN A 372 -18.74 23.81 -2.13
CA ASN A 372 -20.17 23.50 -2.06
C ASN A 372 -21.09 24.71 -2.37
N LEU A 373 -20.57 25.95 -2.34
CA LEU A 373 -21.33 27.13 -2.79
C LEU A 373 -21.60 27.12 -4.30
N ARG A 374 -20.87 26.31 -5.09
CA ARG A 374 -21.08 26.13 -6.54
C ARG A 374 -22.24 25.19 -6.86
N VAL A 375 -22.75 24.45 -5.87
CA VAL A 375 -23.84 23.49 -6.06
C VAL A 375 -25.15 24.22 -6.39
N GLN A 376 -25.90 23.72 -7.39
CA GLN A 376 -27.14 24.37 -7.85
C GLN A 376 -28.28 24.32 -6.82
N GLU A 377 -28.28 23.35 -5.92
CA GLU A 377 -29.30 23.22 -4.89
C GLU A 377 -29.17 24.33 -3.82
N CYS A 378 -30.22 25.13 -3.65
CA CYS A 378 -30.23 26.27 -2.72
C CYS A 378 -29.97 25.83 -1.27
N GLN A 379 -30.54 24.71 -0.84
CA GLN A 379 -30.42 24.24 0.54
C GLN A 379 -28.98 23.83 0.87
N SER A 380 -28.27 23.19 -0.05
CA SER A 380 -26.85 22.82 0.13
C SER A 380 -25.97 24.07 0.32
N ARG A 381 -26.21 25.12 -0.49
CA ARG A 381 -25.51 26.40 -0.33
C ARG A 381 -25.81 27.05 1.02
N VAL A 382 -27.07 27.08 1.45
CA VAL A 382 -27.45 27.67 2.74
C VAL A 382 -26.74 26.97 3.90
N CYS A 383 -26.70 25.63 3.90
CA CYS A 383 -25.97 24.86 4.92
C CYS A 383 -24.49 25.25 4.99
N SER A 384 -23.82 25.38 3.84
CA SER A 384 -22.42 25.83 3.81
C SER A 384 -22.23 27.26 4.30
N THR A 385 -23.13 28.18 3.94
CA THR A 385 -23.04 29.58 4.42
C THR A 385 -23.22 29.71 5.93
N VAL A 386 -23.96 28.81 6.57
CA VAL A 386 -24.15 28.78 8.03
C VAL A 386 -22.97 28.09 8.74
N ALA A 387 -22.27 27.17 8.07
CA ALA A 387 -21.12 26.46 8.64
C ALA A 387 -19.82 27.30 8.65
N ILE A 388 -19.59 28.12 7.62
CA ILE A 388 -18.38 28.97 7.48
C ILE A 388 -18.12 29.90 8.70
N PRO A 389 -19.13 30.59 9.28
CA PRO A 389 -18.96 31.41 10.49
C PRO A 389 -18.42 30.64 11.69
N ILE A 390 -18.85 29.39 11.85
CA ILE A 390 -18.42 28.55 12.97
C ILE A 390 -16.94 28.18 12.80
N VAL A 391 -16.49 27.94 11.55
CA VAL A 391 -15.06 27.76 11.24
C VAL A 391 -14.27 29.04 11.55
N ALA A 392 -14.80 30.21 11.19
CA ALA A 392 -14.18 31.50 11.45
C ALA A 392 -14.03 31.81 12.95
N GLU A 393 -14.97 31.37 13.79
CA GLU A 393 -14.86 31.46 15.25
C GLU A 393 -13.72 30.59 15.78
N THR A 394 -13.62 29.33 15.33
CA THR A 394 -12.62 28.39 15.83
C THR A 394 -11.20 28.72 15.38
N CYS A 395 -11.03 29.23 14.15
CA CYS A 395 -9.72 29.38 13.51
C CYS A 395 -9.32 30.84 13.30
N GLY A 396 -10.18 31.77 13.69
CA GLY A 396 -9.98 33.21 13.54
C GLY A 396 -10.46 33.72 12.17
N PRO A 397 -11.08 34.92 12.13
CA PRO A 397 -11.61 35.49 10.88
C PRO A 397 -10.55 35.74 9.81
N PHE A 398 -9.29 35.95 10.22
CA PHE A 398 -8.14 36.17 9.33
C PHE A 398 -7.86 35.01 8.38
N THR A 399 -8.30 33.79 8.70
CA THR A 399 -8.14 32.63 7.81
C THR A 399 -9.28 32.50 6.81
N CYS A 400 -10.51 32.82 7.23
CA CYS A 400 -11.73 32.59 6.47
C CYS A 400 -12.05 33.75 5.52
N ILE A 401 -11.89 35.00 5.97
CA ILE A 401 -12.25 36.21 5.19
C ILE A 401 -11.45 36.28 3.87
N PRO A 402 -10.12 36.10 3.84
CA PRO A 402 -9.38 36.15 2.57
C PRO A 402 -9.82 35.08 1.58
N ALA A 403 -10.19 33.89 2.06
CA ALA A 403 -10.64 32.80 1.21
C ALA A 403 -12.07 33.02 0.68
N ILE A 404 -12.98 33.58 1.49
CA ILE A 404 -14.31 34.04 1.03
C ILE A 404 -14.15 35.12 -0.05
N LEU A 405 -13.28 36.10 0.18
CA LEU A 405 -13.00 37.18 -0.78
C LEU A 405 -12.40 36.64 -2.09
N ASN A 406 -11.55 35.62 -2.00
CA ASN A 406 -10.99 34.97 -3.19
C ASN A 406 -12.08 34.22 -3.98
N GLU A 407 -12.96 33.50 -3.29
CA GLU A 407 -14.06 32.77 -3.94
C GLU A 407 -15.12 33.70 -4.55
N TYR A 408 -15.33 34.89 -3.96
CA TYR A 408 -16.22 35.93 -4.52
C TYR A 408 -15.77 36.43 -5.90
N ARG A 409 -14.48 36.27 -6.27
CA ARG A 409 -13.97 36.66 -7.59
C ARG A 409 -14.48 35.76 -8.72
N THR A 410 -15.16 34.67 -8.41
CA THR A 410 -15.78 33.80 -9.41
C THR A 410 -16.92 34.49 -10.15
N ALA A 411 -17.11 34.15 -11.44
CA ALA A 411 -18.13 34.75 -12.28
C ALA A 411 -19.57 34.28 -11.95
N GLU A 412 -19.71 33.22 -11.16
CA GLU A 412 -21.01 32.62 -10.86
C GLU A 412 -21.76 33.40 -9.77
N LEU A 413 -22.90 33.99 -10.14
CA LEU A 413 -23.72 34.81 -9.24
C LEU A 413 -24.16 34.07 -7.97
N ASN A 414 -24.43 32.75 -8.08
CA ASN A 414 -24.81 31.91 -6.94
C ASN A 414 -23.70 31.82 -5.89
N VAL A 415 -22.45 31.67 -6.34
CA VAL A 415 -21.27 31.58 -5.48
C VAL A 415 -21.03 32.92 -4.80
N ARG A 416 -21.02 34.02 -5.57
CA ARG A 416 -20.85 35.37 -5.02
C ARG A 416 -21.92 35.69 -3.97
N THR A 417 -23.17 35.33 -4.23
CA THR A 417 -24.28 35.54 -3.28
C THR A 417 -24.13 34.65 -2.06
N GLY A 418 -23.61 33.43 -2.21
CA GLY A 418 -23.23 32.55 -1.11
C GLY A 418 -22.13 33.15 -0.24
N CYS A 419 -21.07 33.71 -0.86
CA CYS A 419 -19.98 34.39 -0.17
C CYS A 419 -20.47 35.59 0.65
N LEU A 420 -21.39 36.40 0.11
CA LEU A 420 -22.01 37.51 0.86
C LEU A 420 -22.78 37.01 2.07
N LYS A 421 -23.64 35.99 1.90
CA LYS A 421 -24.39 35.39 3.03
C LYS A 421 -23.46 34.82 4.10
N ALA A 422 -22.42 34.10 3.68
CA ALA A 422 -21.41 33.56 4.58
C ALA A 422 -20.72 34.69 5.35
N LEU A 423 -20.37 35.79 4.66
CA LEU A 423 -19.76 36.96 5.29
C LEU A 423 -20.69 37.62 6.30
N THR A 424 -21.97 37.81 5.98
CA THR A 424 -22.98 38.34 6.92
C THR A 424 -22.94 37.55 8.22
N PHE A 425 -23.05 36.23 8.11
CA PHE A 425 -23.04 35.37 9.28
C PHE A 425 -21.69 35.37 9.98
N VAL A 426 -20.55 35.43 9.27
CA VAL A 426 -19.21 35.54 9.89
C VAL A 426 -19.13 36.81 10.73
N PHE A 427 -19.60 37.95 10.22
CA PHE A 427 -19.56 39.23 10.94
C PHE A 427 -20.49 39.23 12.16
N GLU A 428 -21.70 38.66 12.02
CA GLU A 428 -22.64 38.50 13.12
C GLU A 428 -22.08 37.59 14.24
N TYR A 429 -21.46 36.47 13.85
CA TYR A 429 -21.00 35.44 14.79
C TYR A 429 -19.70 35.84 15.50
N VAL A 430 -18.76 36.44 14.78
CA VAL A 430 -17.47 36.94 15.31
C VAL A 430 -17.65 38.19 16.16
N GLY A 431 -18.73 38.96 15.93
CA GLY A 431 -19.10 40.12 16.72
C GLY A 431 -18.03 41.24 16.67
N PRO A 432 -17.54 41.76 17.82
CA PRO A 432 -16.72 42.97 17.86
C PRO A 432 -15.36 42.85 17.17
N GLN A 433 -14.84 41.63 16.94
CA GLN A 433 -13.59 41.45 16.20
C GLN A 433 -13.73 41.72 14.69
N SER A 434 -14.96 41.75 14.16
CA SER A 434 -15.22 42.06 12.75
C SER A 434 -14.78 43.49 12.35
N ALA A 435 -14.71 44.41 13.31
CA ALA A 435 -14.28 45.79 13.10
C ALA A 435 -12.89 45.89 12.44
N TYR A 436 -11.99 44.95 12.72
CA TYR A 436 -10.63 44.92 12.15
C TYR A 436 -10.59 44.51 10.68
N TYR A 437 -11.68 43.95 10.15
CA TYR A 437 -11.74 43.40 8.80
C TYR A 437 -12.65 44.20 7.85
N VAL A 438 -13.29 45.26 8.34
CA VAL A 438 -14.20 46.12 7.55
C VAL A 438 -13.48 46.63 6.29
N ASP A 439 -12.29 47.22 6.44
CA ASP A 439 -11.51 47.76 5.32
C ASP A 439 -11.18 46.71 4.25
N SER A 440 -10.99 45.45 4.65
CA SER A 440 -10.71 44.34 3.72
C SER A 440 -11.93 43.97 2.86
N VAL A 441 -13.13 44.24 3.36
CA VAL A 441 -14.40 43.78 2.80
C VAL A 441 -15.14 44.89 2.03
N VAL A 442 -14.84 46.17 2.30
CA VAL A 442 -15.49 47.33 1.65
C VAL A 442 -15.52 47.21 0.13
N THR A 443 -14.40 46.83 -0.50
CA THR A 443 -14.31 46.71 -1.97
C THR A 443 -15.25 45.65 -2.54
N MET A 444 -15.48 44.55 -1.80
CA MET A 444 -16.44 43.52 -2.19
C MET A 444 -17.89 44.01 -2.03
N LEU A 445 -18.19 44.74 -0.95
CA LEU A 445 -19.52 45.31 -0.72
C LEU A 445 -19.86 46.39 -1.76
N GLU A 446 -18.87 47.19 -2.17
CA GLU A 446 -19.03 48.19 -3.23
C GLU A 446 -19.39 47.53 -4.57
N ASP A 447 -18.67 46.47 -4.97
CA ASP A 447 -19.01 45.67 -6.15
C ASP A 447 -20.41 45.06 -6.04
N ALA A 448 -20.73 44.46 -4.88
CA ALA A 448 -22.01 43.81 -4.67
C ALA A 448 -23.21 44.78 -4.68
N LEU A 449 -23.04 45.99 -4.14
CA LEU A 449 -24.07 47.05 -4.10
C LEU A 449 -24.28 47.72 -5.46
N THR A 450 -23.27 47.70 -6.33
CA THR A 450 -23.34 48.26 -7.69
C THR A 450 -23.81 47.24 -8.73
N ASP A 451 -24.00 45.98 -8.33
CA ASP A 451 -24.48 44.92 -9.21
C ASP A 451 -25.90 45.15 -9.75
N ARG A 452 -26.20 44.58 -10.92
CA ARG A 452 -27.51 44.69 -11.55
C ARG A 452 -28.56 43.85 -10.83
N ASP A 453 -28.17 42.72 -10.27
CA ASP A 453 -29.07 41.79 -9.61
C ASP A 453 -29.63 42.35 -8.29
N LEU A 454 -30.93 42.19 -8.08
CA LEU A 454 -31.62 42.70 -6.90
C LEU A 454 -31.29 41.89 -5.64
N VAL A 455 -31.19 40.57 -5.77
CA VAL A 455 -30.94 39.66 -4.64
C VAL A 455 -29.52 39.85 -4.13
N HIS A 456 -28.57 40.06 -5.04
CA HIS A 456 -27.19 40.33 -4.71
C HIS A 456 -27.04 41.63 -3.92
N ARG A 457 -27.67 42.72 -4.38
CA ARG A 457 -27.70 44.00 -3.66
C ARG A 457 -28.41 43.92 -2.32
N GLN A 458 -29.53 43.20 -2.24
CA GLN A 458 -30.25 42.98 -0.99
C GLN A 458 -29.38 42.24 0.04
N THR A 459 -28.65 41.22 -0.40
CA THR A 459 -27.75 40.45 0.45
C THR A 459 -26.53 41.27 0.88
N ALA A 460 -26.03 42.15 0.02
CA ALA A 460 -24.96 43.09 0.35
C ALA A 460 -25.39 44.12 1.40
N MET A 461 -26.65 44.58 1.36
CA MET A 461 -27.18 45.49 2.39
C MET A 461 -27.39 44.82 3.75
N SER A 462 -27.58 43.49 3.79
CA SER A 462 -27.68 42.74 5.04
C SER A 462 -26.32 42.34 5.62
N SER A 463 -25.28 42.31 4.78
CA SER A 463 -23.89 42.00 5.17
C SER A 463 -23.22 43.23 5.75
#